data_AF-A0A959G0U3-F1
#
_entry.id   AF-A0A959G0U3-F1
#
_cell.length_a   1.000
_cell.length_b   1.000
_cell.length_c   1.000
_cell.angle_alpha   90.00
_cell.angle_beta   90.00
_cell.angle_gamma   90.00
#
_symmetry.space_group_name_H-M   'P 1'
#
loop_
_entity.id
_entity.type
_entity.pdbx_description
1 polymer ?
#
loop_
_entity_poly.entity_id
_entity_poly.type
_entity_poly.pdbx_seq_one_letter_code
_entity_poly.pdbx_strand_id
1 'polypeptide(L)'
;MIALDKKYEEVLDKIKEDIQASDNLAQYLEEEEESFYHDLQQEFEPQIEALYNDVANHSPLQLEALENALLDTSLEGLFLPRILGYNVLRGEIDNNYKYRKPQDHFKKILQAICDSANFEQLRKRIGQTIQTGFALSSDIWITNIIESQSNKRVRQYLTSLKNEKFREAKARKQAYDNYEMQFEHANYKSVEFPKNEVELKSSFYALRTFIIHRAVENMDNQSLMKHLSTFISNESLFDSKQFLELLIIIGLKYQMSDETSAAYKKSINAIAKKDTKFAQNFFEIYDNLFTGKEVKILPENEHNIGKLLIDIKDEQIIEYFKTTNELHSKGFVNVDAIESVRKYYEKHPGMSLENECLRSSVHSYISKFLNNIGPEHYNDYIEINKIITAYIGIFNNERFNQEVKNESMDYVARCLKVFTDKRGKDYQDIKKYVSTTFVDLGFLREKEVTELFKSRRKKTTA
;
A
#
# COMPACT_ATOMS: atom_id res chain seq x y z
N MET A 1 -13.74 -11.94 14.81
CA MET A 1 -13.27 -10.82 15.64
C MET A 1 -12.40 -11.31 16.78
N ILE A 2 -11.22 -10.71 16.94
CA ILE A 2 -10.29 -10.98 18.05
C ILE A 2 -10.72 -10.11 19.22
N ALA A 3 -10.71 -10.65 20.45
CA ALA A 3 -11.03 -9.88 21.64
C ALA A 3 -9.97 -8.79 21.90
N LEU A 4 -10.38 -7.70 22.54
CA LEU A 4 -9.46 -6.64 22.95
C LEU A 4 -8.61 -7.16 24.12
N ASP A 5 -7.30 -6.90 24.09
CA ASP A 5 -6.45 -7.27 25.22
C ASP A 5 -6.84 -6.48 26.47
N LYS A 6 -6.79 -7.13 27.64
CA LYS A 6 -7.13 -6.53 28.94
C LYS A 6 -6.43 -5.19 29.21
N LYS A 7 -5.17 -5.06 28.78
CA LYS A 7 -4.41 -3.81 28.95
C LYS A 7 -5.06 -2.61 28.25
N TYR A 8 -5.74 -2.83 27.12
CA TYR A 8 -6.44 -1.78 26.38
C TYR A 8 -7.84 -1.55 26.96
N GLU A 9 -8.51 -2.62 27.42
CA GLU A 9 -9.78 -2.53 28.16
C GLU A 9 -9.62 -1.68 29.42
N GLU A 10 -8.59 -1.94 30.23
CA GLU A 10 -8.31 -1.19 31.46
C GLU A 10 -8.06 0.30 31.21
N VAL A 11 -7.35 0.65 30.12
CA VAL A 11 -7.13 2.05 29.73
C VAL A 11 -8.44 2.69 29.28
N LEU A 12 -9.26 1.98 28.50
CA LEU A 12 -10.54 2.49 28.04
C LEU A 12 -11.52 2.70 29.20
N ASP A 13 -11.58 1.75 30.14
CA ASP A 13 -12.44 1.83 31.31
C ASP A 13 -12.04 3.00 32.20
N LYS A 14 -10.73 3.26 32.35
CA LYS A 14 -10.25 4.47 33.03
C LYS A 14 -10.71 5.74 32.32
N ILE A 15 -10.61 5.82 31.00
CA ILE A 15 -11.09 6.99 30.23
C ILE A 15 -12.60 7.18 30.44
N LYS A 16 -13.38 6.09 30.47
CA LYS A 16 -14.82 6.16 30.78
C LYS A 16 -15.08 6.74 32.17
N GLU A 17 -14.37 6.23 33.19
CA GLU A 17 -14.49 6.72 34.55
C GLU A 17 -14.14 8.21 34.63
N ASP A 18 -13.05 8.64 33.99
CA ASP A 18 -12.59 10.02 33.99
C ASP A 18 -13.59 10.95 33.26
N ILE A 19 -14.18 10.52 32.14
CA ILE A 19 -15.25 11.27 31.45
C ILE A 19 -16.48 11.45 32.35
N GLN A 20 -16.95 10.36 32.95
CA GLN A 20 -18.15 10.35 33.78
C GLN A 20 -17.96 11.12 35.09
N ALA A 21 -16.72 11.26 35.57
CA ALA A 21 -16.36 12.08 36.73
C ALA A 21 -16.02 13.53 36.37
N SER A 22 -15.99 13.91 35.09
CA SER A 22 -15.53 15.24 34.68
C SER A 22 -16.55 16.34 35.00
N ASP A 23 -16.04 17.47 35.52
CA ASP A 23 -16.85 18.66 35.76
C ASP A 23 -17.45 19.20 34.45
N ASN A 24 -16.72 19.07 33.33
CA ASN A 24 -17.16 19.47 32.00
C ASN A 24 -18.40 18.68 31.55
N LEU A 25 -18.48 17.38 31.87
CA LEU A 25 -19.67 16.59 31.57
C LEU A 25 -20.84 16.98 32.47
N ALA A 26 -20.59 17.17 33.76
CA ALA A 26 -21.63 17.61 34.69
C ALA A 26 -22.25 18.95 34.23
N GLN A 27 -21.42 19.92 33.85
CA GLN A 27 -21.88 21.21 33.32
C GLN A 27 -22.62 21.06 32.00
N TYR A 28 -22.12 20.22 31.08
CA TYR A 28 -22.81 19.97 29.83
C TYR A 28 -24.19 19.32 30.03
N LEU A 29 -24.34 18.41 30.98
CA LEU A 29 -25.63 17.77 31.29
C LEU A 29 -26.62 18.73 31.96
N GLU A 30 -26.14 19.77 32.65
CA GLU A 30 -27.00 20.79 33.27
C GLU A 30 -27.39 21.91 32.30
N GLU A 31 -26.44 22.41 31.51
CA GLU A 31 -26.61 23.62 30.69
C GLU A 31 -26.86 23.31 29.21
N GLU A 32 -26.50 22.12 28.72
CA GLU A 32 -26.59 21.66 27.33
C GLU A 32 -25.91 22.62 26.31
N GLU A 33 -24.99 23.48 26.75
CA GLU A 33 -24.26 24.39 25.86
C GLU A 33 -23.20 23.67 25.02
N GLU A 34 -23.06 24.08 23.76
CA GLU A 34 -22.10 23.49 22.81
C GLU A 34 -20.64 23.68 23.23
N SER A 35 -20.33 24.76 23.97
CA SER A 35 -19.00 25.04 24.53
C SER A 35 -18.51 23.91 25.43
N PHE A 36 -19.33 23.43 26.37
CA PHE A 36 -18.92 22.38 27.30
C PHE A 36 -18.69 21.04 26.61
N TYR A 37 -19.50 20.72 25.59
CA TYR A 37 -19.25 19.52 24.77
C TYR A 37 -17.94 19.65 23.97
N HIS A 38 -17.60 20.86 23.53
CA HIS A 38 -16.32 21.10 22.87
C HIS A 38 -15.14 20.95 23.84
N ASP A 39 -15.28 21.41 25.08
CA ASP A 39 -14.24 21.25 26.10
C ASP A 39 -14.01 19.78 26.45
N LEU A 40 -15.08 18.98 26.56
CA LEU A 40 -14.99 17.52 26.67
C LEU A 40 -14.21 16.88 25.50
N GLN A 41 -14.44 17.34 24.27
CA GLN A 41 -13.72 16.85 23.10
C GLN A 41 -12.22 17.16 23.21
N GLN A 42 -11.87 18.39 23.57
CA GLN A 42 -10.47 18.81 23.69
C GLN A 42 -9.73 18.04 24.78
N GLU A 43 -10.42 17.67 25.86
CA GLU A 43 -9.83 16.95 26.98
C GLU A 43 -9.67 15.44 26.72
N PHE A 44 -10.69 14.79 26.16
CA PHE A 44 -10.76 13.33 26.13
C PHE A 44 -10.53 12.70 24.75
N GLU A 45 -10.82 13.38 23.63
CA GLU A 45 -10.50 12.81 22.29
C GLU A 45 -9.01 12.50 22.13
N PRO A 46 -8.05 13.33 22.57
CA PRO A 46 -6.63 13.00 22.45
C PRO A 46 -6.22 11.72 23.20
N GLN A 47 -6.87 11.43 24.32
CA GLN A 47 -6.61 10.22 25.12
C GLN A 47 -7.13 8.97 24.41
N ILE A 48 -8.34 9.05 23.85
CA ILE A 48 -8.92 7.98 23.04
C ILE A 48 -8.10 7.77 21.75
N GLU A 49 -7.64 8.86 21.13
CA GLU A 49 -6.77 8.81 19.95
C GLU A 49 -5.42 8.15 20.26
N ALA A 50 -4.82 8.44 21.42
CA ALA A 50 -3.60 7.79 21.86
C ALA A 50 -3.79 6.28 22.05
N LEU A 51 -4.89 5.86 22.69
CA LEU A 51 -5.24 4.44 22.82
C LEU A 51 -5.48 3.78 21.45
N TYR A 52 -6.22 4.45 20.56
CA TYR A 52 -6.49 3.95 19.21
C TYR A 52 -5.19 3.73 18.43
N ASN A 53 -4.28 4.70 18.46
CA ASN A 53 -2.99 4.61 17.80
C ASN A 53 -2.12 3.50 18.39
N ASP A 54 -2.15 3.30 19.71
CA ASP A 54 -1.41 2.21 20.36
C ASP A 54 -1.90 0.84 19.87
N VAL A 55 -3.22 0.63 19.82
CA VAL A 55 -3.82 -0.58 19.27
C VAL A 55 -3.52 -0.73 17.77
N ALA A 56 -3.64 0.34 16.98
CA ALA A 56 -3.37 0.29 15.54
C ALA A 56 -1.91 -0.08 15.22
N ASN A 57 -0.97 0.38 16.05
CA ASN A 57 0.45 0.15 15.85
C ASN A 57 0.87 -1.25 16.32
N HIS A 58 0.42 -1.67 17.51
CA HIS A 58 0.91 -2.88 18.16
C HIS A 58 -0.04 -4.09 18.06
N SER A 59 -1.37 -3.88 18.01
CA SER A 59 -2.39 -4.93 17.97
C SER A 59 -3.48 -4.65 16.91
N PRO A 60 -3.13 -4.43 15.63
CA PRO A 60 -4.06 -3.88 14.62
C PRO A 60 -5.31 -4.73 14.38
N LEU A 61 -5.24 -6.04 14.60
CA LEU A 61 -6.38 -6.95 14.41
C LEU A 61 -7.45 -6.82 15.52
N GLN A 62 -7.16 -6.07 16.59
CA GLN A 62 -8.10 -5.77 17.69
C GLN A 62 -8.82 -4.43 17.50
N LEU A 63 -8.49 -3.66 16.44
CA LEU A 63 -9.10 -2.34 16.21
C LEU A 63 -10.63 -2.40 16.12
N GLU A 64 -11.19 -3.41 15.45
CA GLU A 64 -12.65 -3.52 15.38
C GLU A 64 -13.28 -3.80 16.75
N ALA A 65 -12.59 -4.54 17.63
CA ALA A 65 -13.06 -4.78 19.00
C ALA A 65 -13.01 -3.49 19.84
N LEU A 66 -11.94 -2.71 19.72
CA LEU A 66 -11.84 -1.37 20.32
C LEU A 66 -12.96 -0.46 19.81
N GLU A 67 -13.18 -0.40 18.50
CA GLU A 67 -14.22 0.42 17.88
C GLU A 67 -15.63 0.04 18.37
N ASN A 68 -15.90 -1.25 18.58
CA ASN A 68 -17.16 -1.69 19.20
C ASN A 68 -17.26 -1.27 20.67
N ALA A 69 -16.17 -1.33 21.43
CA ALA A 69 -16.14 -0.88 22.82
C ALA A 69 -16.31 0.65 22.95
N LEU A 70 -15.90 1.41 21.92
CA LEU A 70 -16.10 2.86 21.83
C LEU A 70 -17.56 3.27 21.56
N LEU A 71 -18.45 2.33 21.22
CA LEU A 71 -19.88 2.60 21.03
C LEU A 71 -20.65 2.74 22.34
N ASP A 72 -19.98 2.53 23.48
CA ASP A 72 -20.55 2.67 24.81
C ASP A 72 -21.03 4.11 25.06
N THR A 73 -22.25 4.26 25.59
CA THR A 73 -22.85 5.57 25.84
C THR A 73 -22.09 6.38 26.88
N SER A 74 -21.36 5.73 27.80
CA SER A 74 -20.50 6.40 28.79
C SER A 74 -19.34 7.21 28.19
N LEU A 75 -19.05 7.03 26.90
CA LEU A 75 -18.04 7.80 26.18
C LEU A 75 -18.61 9.04 25.46
N GLU A 76 -19.90 9.32 25.63
CA GLU A 76 -20.60 10.52 25.13
C GLU A 76 -20.50 10.75 23.61
N GLY A 77 -20.08 9.72 22.86
CA GLY A 77 -19.87 9.76 21.42
C GLY A 77 -18.60 10.49 20.95
N LEU A 78 -17.70 10.89 21.87
CA LEU A 78 -16.60 11.83 21.60
C LEU A 78 -15.71 11.43 20.41
N PHE A 79 -15.42 10.13 20.25
CA PHE A 79 -14.53 9.65 19.18
C PHE A 79 -15.25 9.01 17.99
N LEU A 80 -16.58 8.89 18.04
CA LEU A 80 -17.38 8.24 17.00
C LEU A 80 -17.23 8.86 15.60
N PRO A 81 -17.14 10.21 15.44
CA PRO A 81 -16.96 10.81 14.12
C PRO A 81 -15.69 10.34 13.41
N ARG A 82 -14.60 10.13 14.15
CA ARG A 82 -13.30 9.70 13.60
C ARG A 82 -13.33 8.24 13.18
N ILE A 83 -13.81 7.33 14.05
CA ILE A 83 -13.89 5.90 13.69
C ILE A 83 -14.90 5.63 12.58
N LEU A 84 -15.95 6.46 12.47
CA LEU A 84 -16.86 6.42 11.32
C LEU A 84 -16.09 6.70 10.02
N GLY A 85 -15.20 7.71 10.04
CA GLY A 85 -14.34 8.06 8.93
C GLY A 85 -13.35 6.96 8.56
N TYR A 86 -12.68 6.39 9.56
CA TYR A 86 -11.80 5.24 9.38
C TYR A 86 -12.52 4.05 8.73
N ASN A 87 -13.75 3.76 9.15
CA ASN A 87 -14.48 2.63 8.60
C ASN A 87 -14.87 2.84 7.13
N VAL A 88 -15.26 4.06 6.75
CA VAL A 88 -15.50 4.42 5.34
C VAL A 88 -14.26 4.15 4.49
N LEU A 89 -13.07 4.50 4.98
CA LEU A 89 -11.80 4.31 4.27
C LEU A 89 -11.20 2.90 4.41
N ARG A 90 -11.72 2.06 5.32
CA ARG A 90 -11.34 0.65 5.45
C ARG A 90 -12.13 -0.24 4.50
N GLY A 91 -13.32 0.22 4.06
CA GLY A 91 -14.17 -0.50 3.13
C GLY A 91 -13.52 -0.75 1.77
N GLU A 92 -13.75 -1.93 1.22
CA GLU A 92 -13.14 -2.38 -0.03
C GLU A 92 -13.92 -1.86 -1.24
N ILE A 93 -13.28 -1.03 -2.07
CA ILE A 93 -13.90 -0.41 -3.24
C ILE A 93 -13.54 -1.14 -4.55
N ASP A 94 -14.47 -1.12 -5.50
CA ASP A 94 -14.26 -1.61 -6.87
C ASP A 94 -13.81 -0.49 -7.83
N ASN A 95 -13.63 -0.83 -9.11
CA ASN A 95 -13.22 0.11 -10.15
C ASN A 95 -14.26 1.23 -10.40
N ASN A 96 -15.51 1.04 -9.96
CA ASN A 96 -16.57 2.04 -10.03
C ASN A 96 -16.66 2.89 -8.76
N TYR A 97 -15.74 2.74 -7.82
CA TYR A 97 -15.78 3.37 -6.50
C TYR A 97 -17.10 3.04 -5.77
N LYS A 98 -17.46 1.76 -5.78
CA LYS A 98 -18.52 1.20 -4.92
C LYS A 98 -17.93 0.14 -4.01
N TYR A 99 -18.48 -0.01 -2.81
CA TYR A 99 -18.09 -1.09 -1.93
C TYR A 99 -18.44 -2.42 -2.56
N ARG A 100 -17.49 -3.36 -2.53
CA ARG A 100 -17.68 -4.72 -3.04
C ARG A 100 -18.60 -5.55 -2.14
N LYS A 101 -18.70 -5.18 -0.86
CA LYS A 101 -19.59 -5.79 0.12
C LYS A 101 -20.25 -4.75 1.03
N PRO A 102 -21.42 -5.06 1.60
CA PRO A 102 -22.01 -4.28 2.69
C PRO A 102 -21.02 -4.02 3.82
N GLN A 103 -21.02 -2.80 4.37
CA GLN A 103 -20.13 -2.39 5.45
C GLN A 103 -20.87 -2.43 6.80
N ASP A 104 -20.97 -3.60 7.41
CA ASP A 104 -21.76 -3.78 8.64
C ASP A 104 -21.21 -2.98 9.82
N HIS A 105 -19.89 -2.84 9.92
CA HIS A 105 -19.26 -2.04 10.97
C HIS A 105 -19.56 -0.53 10.80
N PHE A 106 -19.50 -0.01 9.57
CA PHE A 106 -19.92 1.36 9.25
C PHE A 106 -21.38 1.59 9.65
N LYS A 107 -22.27 0.63 9.36
CA LYS A 107 -23.67 0.68 9.79
C LYS A 107 -23.80 0.74 11.32
N LYS A 108 -23.08 -0.11 12.05
CA LYS A 108 -23.12 -0.14 13.53
C LYS A 108 -22.69 1.20 14.15
N ILE A 109 -21.55 1.74 13.72
CA ILE A 109 -21.08 3.05 14.22
C ILE A 109 -22.10 4.14 13.87
N LEU A 110 -22.61 4.16 12.64
CA LEU A 110 -23.60 5.16 12.23
C LEU A 110 -24.90 5.07 13.04
N GLN A 111 -25.36 3.85 13.34
CA GLN A 111 -26.53 3.64 14.20
C GLN A 111 -26.26 4.14 15.63
N ALA A 112 -25.11 3.81 16.22
CA ALA A 112 -24.73 4.30 17.54
C ALA A 112 -24.69 5.84 17.61
N ILE A 113 -24.20 6.50 16.56
CA ILE A 113 -24.23 7.97 16.46
C ILE A 113 -25.67 8.50 16.36
N CYS A 114 -26.50 7.88 15.51
CA CYS A 114 -27.90 8.27 15.31
C CYS A 114 -28.76 8.11 16.58
N ASP A 115 -28.46 7.09 17.38
CA ASP A 115 -29.17 6.77 18.62
C ASP A 115 -28.57 7.50 19.85
N SER A 116 -27.47 8.23 19.69
CA SER A 116 -26.81 8.98 20.76
C SER A 116 -27.65 10.19 21.21
N ALA A 117 -27.65 10.46 22.52
CA ALA A 117 -28.19 11.70 23.08
C ALA A 117 -27.52 12.95 22.49
N ASN A 118 -26.25 12.85 22.12
CA ASN A 118 -25.44 13.95 21.59
C ASN A 118 -25.51 14.07 20.06
N PHE A 119 -26.51 13.48 19.41
CA PHE A 119 -26.64 13.47 17.95
C PHE A 119 -26.54 14.88 17.33
N GLU A 120 -27.11 15.90 17.97
CA GLU A 120 -27.10 17.28 17.45
C GLU A 120 -25.68 17.88 17.38
N GLN A 121 -24.77 17.45 18.26
CA GLN A 121 -23.36 17.83 18.20
C GLN A 121 -22.60 16.94 17.20
N LEU A 122 -22.82 15.63 17.24
CA LEU A 122 -22.14 14.67 16.36
C LEU A 122 -22.44 14.92 14.88
N ARG A 123 -23.69 15.26 14.54
CA ARG A 123 -24.12 15.49 13.15
C ARG A 123 -23.37 16.63 12.45
N LYS A 124 -22.77 17.55 13.21
CA LYS A 124 -21.98 18.68 12.68
C LYS A 124 -20.64 18.21 12.08
N ARG A 125 -20.12 17.05 12.49
CA ARG A 125 -18.78 16.54 12.10
C ARG A 125 -18.82 15.36 11.13
N ILE A 126 -19.94 14.66 10.99
CA ILE A 126 -20.05 13.41 10.22
C ILE A 126 -20.67 13.57 8.82
N GLY A 127 -21.11 14.78 8.45
CA GLY A 127 -21.87 15.00 7.21
C GLY A 127 -21.11 14.59 5.96
N GLN A 128 -19.84 14.99 5.85
CA GLN A 128 -18.97 14.59 4.73
C GLN A 128 -18.71 13.08 4.75
N THR A 129 -18.44 12.51 5.93
CA THR A 129 -18.17 11.08 6.12
C THR A 129 -19.33 10.22 5.63
N ILE A 130 -20.56 10.53 6.02
CA ILE A 130 -21.76 9.80 5.59
C ILE A 130 -22.00 10.00 4.10
N GLN A 131 -21.82 11.22 3.56
CA GLN A 131 -21.93 11.46 2.12
C GLN A 131 -20.97 10.57 1.32
N THR A 132 -19.71 10.48 1.75
CA THR A 132 -18.72 9.58 1.13
C THR A 132 -19.12 8.12 1.30
N GLY A 133 -19.45 7.68 2.52
CA GLY A 133 -19.88 6.30 2.77
C GLY A 133 -21.12 5.89 1.96
N PHE A 134 -22.10 6.77 1.82
CA PHE A 134 -23.30 6.56 0.99
C PHE A 134 -22.96 6.60 -0.50
N ALA A 135 -22.07 7.49 -0.94
CA ALA A 135 -21.60 7.53 -2.32
C ALA A 135 -21.01 6.18 -2.74
N LEU A 136 -20.29 5.50 -1.85
CA LEU A 136 -19.67 4.19 -2.08
C LEU A 136 -20.64 3.01 -1.86
N SER A 137 -21.73 3.19 -1.11
CA SER A 137 -22.68 2.12 -0.80
C SER A 137 -23.73 1.88 -1.91
N SER A 138 -24.42 0.74 -1.87
CA SER A 138 -25.57 0.47 -2.75
C SER A 138 -26.82 1.21 -2.26
N ASP A 139 -27.71 1.60 -3.18
CA ASP A 139 -28.94 2.32 -2.82
C ASP A 139 -29.84 1.51 -1.88
N ILE A 140 -29.92 0.19 -2.08
CA ILE A 140 -30.69 -0.72 -1.21
C ILE A 140 -30.14 -0.68 0.22
N TRP A 141 -28.81 -0.76 0.37
CA TRP A 141 -28.18 -0.74 1.68
C TRP A 141 -28.40 0.59 2.40
N ILE A 142 -28.32 1.72 1.69
CA ILE A 142 -28.58 3.06 2.24
C ILE A 142 -30.04 3.17 2.69
N THR A 143 -30.99 2.77 1.85
CA THR A 143 -32.43 2.82 2.17
C THR A 143 -32.74 2.00 3.42
N ASN A 144 -32.18 0.79 3.54
CA ASN A 144 -32.36 -0.05 4.72
C ASN A 144 -31.89 0.62 6.02
N ILE A 145 -30.79 1.40 5.97
CA ILE A 145 -30.31 2.15 7.15
C ILE A 145 -31.26 3.28 7.49
N ILE A 146 -31.66 4.07 6.50
CA ILE A 146 -32.56 5.21 6.71
C ILE A 146 -33.91 4.74 7.26
N GLU A 147 -34.45 3.64 6.74
CA GLU A 147 -35.73 3.08 7.19
C GLU A 147 -35.64 2.45 8.59
N SER A 148 -34.48 1.94 8.99
CA SER A 148 -34.27 1.41 10.35
C SER A 148 -34.36 2.48 11.44
N GLN A 149 -34.24 3.76 11.08
CA GLN A 149 -34.26 4.87 12.03
C GLN A 149 -35.69 5.31 12.36
N SER A 150 -36.08 5.20 13.63
CA SER A 150 -37.42 5.59 14.11
C SER A 150 -37.58 7.11 14.21
N ASN A 151 -36.52 7.83 14.56
CA ASN A 151 -36.54 9.29 14.71
C ASN A 151 -36.63 10.00 13.34
N LYS A 152 -37.71 10.75 13.13
CA LYS A 152 -37.97 11.48 11.88
C LYS A 152 -36.89 12.52 11.55
N ARG A 153 -36.33 13.21 12.55
CA ARG A 153 -35.28 14.23 12.33
C ARG A 153 -34.00 13.60 11.82
N VAL A 154 -33.55 12.53 12.48
CA VAL A 154 -32.39 11.73 12.06
C VAL A 154 -32.60 11.17 10.65
N ARG A 155 -33.79 10.61 10.38
CA ARG A 155 -34.14 10.10 9.05
C ARG A 155 -34.06 11.18 7.97
N GLN A 156 -34.56 12.39 8.24
CA GLN A 156 -34.48 13.53 7.32
C GLN A 156 -33.04 13.96 7.08
N TYR A 157 -32.22 14.02 8.14
CA TYR A 157 -30.79 14.31 8.03
C TYR A 157 -30.08 13.30 7.13
N LEU A 158 -30.20 11.99 7.39
CA LEU A 158 -29.58 10.96 6.57
C LEU A 158 -30.06 11.00 5.12
N THR A 159 -31.35 11.25 4.90
CA THR A 159 -31.92 11.40 3.54
C THR A 159 -31.28 12.58 2.80
N SER A 160 -31.03 13.71 3.48
CA SER A 160 -30.42 14.90 2.89
C SER A 160 -28.96 14.68 2.44
N LEU A 161 -28.29 13.66 2.98
CA LEU A 161 -26.90 13.33 2.64
C LEU A 161 -26.78 12.45 1.39
N LYS A 162 -27.90 11.96 0.85
CA LYS A 162 -27.90 11.30 -0.47
C LYS A 162 -27.76 12.36 -1.56
N ASN A 163 -26.67 12.31 -2.31
CA ASN A 163 -26.41 13.26 -3.39
C ASN A 163 -26.38 12.57 -4.75
N GLU A 164 -27.23 13.04 -5.68
CA GLU A 164 -27.35 12.46 -7.02
C GLU A 164 -26.07 12.57 -7.85
N LYS A 165 -25.19 13.54 -7.56
CA LYS A 165 -23.90 13.69 -8.25
C LYS A 165 -23.03 12.42 -8.15
N PHE A 166 -23.22 11.64 -7.07
CA PHE A 166 -22.49 10.40 -6.85
C PHE A 166 -23.03 9.20 -7.62
N ARG A 167 -24.00 9.39 -8.53
CA ARG A 167 -24.31 8.40 -9.57
C ARG A 167 -23.15 8.21 -10.54
N GLU A 168 -22.32 9.23 -10.74
CA GLU A 168 -21.12 9.16 -11.57
C GLU A 168 -19.90 8.60 -10.83
N ALA A 169 -19.20 7.65 -11.45
CA ALA A 169 -17.99 7.05 -10.86
C ALA A 169 -16.87 8.06 -10.63
N LYS A 170 -16.71 9.04 -11.54
CA LYS A 170 -15.69 10.08 -11.41
C LYS A 170 -15.92 10.97 -10.19
N ALA A 171 -17.17 11.34 -9.92
CA ALA A 171 -17.52 12.13 -8.74
C ALA A 171 -17.28 11.34 -7.44
N ARG A 172 -17.57 10.02 -7.45
CA ARG A 172 -17.25 9.14 -6.31
C ARG A 172 -15.75 9.05 -6.06
N LYS A 173 -14.96 8.85 -7.12
CA LYS A 173 -13.49 8.85 -7.06
C LYS A 173 -12.94 10.11 -6.43
N GLN A 174 -13.34 11.27 -6.95
CA GLN A 174 -12.87 12.55 -6.44
C GLN A 174 -13.24 12.76 -4.97
N ALA A 175 -14.46 12.36 -4.56
CA ALA A 175 -14.87 12.47 -3.17
C ALA A 175 -14.10 11.52 -2.25
N TYR A 176 -13.85 10.28 -2.69
CA TYR A 176 -13.02 9.32 -1.96
C TYR A 176 -11.59 9.84 -1.82
N ASP A 177 -10.92 10.19 -2.93
CA ASP A 177 -9.52 10.64 -2.93
C ASP A 177 -9.35 11.89 -2.03
N ASN A 178 -10.28 12.85 -2.13
CA ASN A 178 -10.27 14.05 -1.27
C ASN A 178 -10.50 13.77 0.21
N TYR A 179 -11.31 12.75 0.51
CA TYR A 179 -11.61 12.36 1.89
C TYR A 179 -10.45 11.57 2.48
N GLU A 180 -9.86 10.64 1.71
CA GLU A 180 -8.70 9.84 2.12
C GLU A 180 -7.49 10.71 2.49
N MET A 181 -7.22 11.78 1.73
CA MET A 181 -6.15 12.74 2.06
C MET A 181 -6.30 13.38 3.45
N GLN A 182 -7.53 13.49 3.99
CA GLN A 182 -7.74 14.05 5.34
C GLN A 182 -7.23 13.12 6.45
N PHE A 183 -7.00 11.85 6.13
CA PHE A 183 -6.60 10.80 7.07
C PHE A 183 -5.24 10.18 6.71
N GLU A 184 -4.44 10.84 5.87
CA GLU A 184 -3.14 10.34 5.41
C GLU A 184 -2.20 9.96 6.57
N HIS A 185 -2.28 10.66 7.70
CA HIS A 185 -1.46 10.42 8.88
C HIS A 185 -2.06 9.43 9.89
N ALA A 186 -3.29 8.95 9.66
CA ALA A 186 -3.98 8.08 10.60
C ALA A 186 -3.75 6.60 10.25
N ASN A 187 -3.35 5.81 11.24
CA ASN A 187 -3.26 4.36 11.09
C ASN A 187 -4.56 3.70 11.58
N TYR A 188 -5.38 3.22 10.66
CA TYR A 188 -6.68 2.62 10.97
C TYR A 188 -6.95 1.34 10.18
N LYS A 189 -5.94 0.75 9.54
CA LYS A 189 -6.14 -0.47 8.72
C LYS A 189 -6.21 -1.70 9.63
N SER A 190 -7.25 -2.51 9.44
CA SER A 190 -7.46 -3.78 10.15
C SER A 190 -8.18 -4.76 9.25
N VAL A 191 -8.05 -6.06 9.51
CA VAL A 191 -8.65 -7.12 8.70
C VAL A 191 -8.89 -8.39 9.51
N GLU A 192 -9.80 -9.23 9.04
CA GLU A 192 -9.96 -10.61 9.51
C GLU A 192 -9.29 -11.59 8.56
N PHE A 193 -8.51 -12.52 9.10
CA PHE A 193 -7.87 -13.57 8.31
C PHE A 193 -8.91 -14.63 7.89
N PRO A 194 -9.03 -14.93 6.58
CA PRO A 194 -10.01 -15.87 6.09
C PRO A 194 -9.63 -17.31 6.46
N LYS A 195 -10.66 -18.10 6.79
CA LYS A 195 -10.50 -19.51 7.18
C LYS A 195 -10.72 -20.47 6.02
N ASN A 196 -11.39 -20.03 4.96
CA ASN A 196 -11.71 -20.83 3.78
C ASN A 196 -11.64 -19.97 2.49
N GLU A 197 -11.75 -20.63 1.34
CA GLU A 197 -11.62 -19.98 0.03
C GLU A 197 -12.69 -18.92 -0.24
N VAL A 198 -13.92 -19.12 0.24
CA VAL A 198 -15.03 -18.19 0.04
C VAL A 198 -14.77 -16.88 0.80
N GLU A 199 -14.36 -16.98 2.06
CA GLU A 199 -13.95 -15.84 2.86
C GLU A 199 -12.74 -15.13 2.24
N LEU A 200 -11.77 -15.88 1.72
CA LEU A 200 -10.59 -15.31 1.07
C LEU A 200 -10.99 -14.50 -0.17
N LYS A 201 -11.82 -15.04 -1.06
CA LYS A 201 -12.31 -14.29 -2.23
C LYS A 201 -13.03 -13.00 -1.84
N SER A 202 -13.77 -13.02 -0.73
CA SER A 202 -14.52 -11.85 -0.24
C SER A 202 -13.67 -10.83 0.52
N SER A 203 -12.49 -11.20 1.02
CA SER A 203 -11.63 -10.33 1.85
C SER A 203 -10.24 -10.07 1.25
N PHE A 204 -9.96 -10.64 0.07
CA PHE A 204 -8.64 -10.65 -0.54
C PHE A 204 -8.04 -9.26 -0.68
N TYR A 205 -8.73 -8.30 -1.27
CA TYR A 205 -8.16 -6.97 -1.50
C TYR A 205 -7.95 -6.21 -0.19
N ALA A 206 -8.87 -6.36 0.78
CA ALA A 206 -8.69 -5.78 2.11
C ALA A 206 -7.47 -6.37 2.84
N LEU A 207 -7.31 -7.70 2.81
CA LEU A 207 -6.18 -8.40 3.41
C LEU A 207 -4.86 -8.05 2.73
N ARG A 208 -4.86 -8.03 1.39
CA ARG A 208 -3.71 -7.64 0.58
C ARG A 208 -3.26 -6.21 0.90
N THR A 209 -4.19 -5.26 0.90
CA THR A 209 -3.91 -3.86 1.25
C THR A 209 -3.35 -3.75 2.67
N PHE A 210 -3.94 -4.46 3.63
CA PHE A 210 -3.47 -4.50 5.01
C PHE A 210 -2.04 -5.04 5.13
N ILE A 211 -1.74 -6.18 4.50
CA ILE A 211 -0.41 -6.80 4.53
C ILE A 211 0.65 -5.88 3.90
N ILE A 212 0.33 -5.22 2.79
CA ILE A 212 1.23 -4.27 2.13
C ILE A 212 1.47 -3.03 3.00
N HIS A 213 0.40 -2.42 3.51
CA HIS A 213 0.48 -1.23 4.37
C HIS A 213 1.39 -1.48 5.59
N ARG A 214 1.18 -2.60 6.28
CA ARG A 214 1.98 -3.00 7.46
C ARG A 214 3.44 -3.31 7.14
N ALA A 215 3.73 -3.72 5.91
CA ALA A 215 5.09 -3.99 5.45
C ALA A 215 5.86 -2.71 5.07
N VAL A 216 5.19 -1.72 4.47
CA VAL A 216 5.83 -0.49 4.00
C VAL A 216 6.17 0.44 5.16
N GLU A 217 5.28 0.57 6.14
CA GLU A 217 5.40 1.51 7.25
C GLU A 217 6.31 1.02 8.39
N ASN A 218 6.99 -0.13 8.22
CA ASN A 218 7.90 -0.73 9.21
C ASN A 218 7.33 -0.78 10.65
N MET A 219 6.03 -1.05 10.77
CA MET A 219 5.30 -1.08 12.04
C MET A 219 5.63 -2.33 12.86
N ASP A 220 5.33 -2.32 14.17
CA ASP A 220 5.52 -3.48 15.04
C ASP A 220 4.56 -4.64 14.69
N ASN A 221 5.06 -5.64 13.98
CA ASN A 221 4.30 -6.79 13.52
C ASN A 221 4.34 -8.00 14.47
N GLN A 222 4.86 -7.87 15.69
CA GLN A 222 4.99 -9.01 16.62
C GLN A 222 3.66 -9.73 16.88
N SER A 223 2.58 -8.98 17.14
CA SER A 223 1.25 -9.55 17.36
C SER A 223 0.69 -10.25 16.12
N LEU A 224 1.08 -9.80 14.92
CA LEU A 224 0.62 -10.31 13.64
C LEU A 224 1.28 -11.64 13.25
N MET A 225 2.51 -11.91 13.70
CA MET A 225 3.30 -13.07 13.27
C MET A 225 2.60 -14.41 13.52
N LYS A 226 1.94 -14.56 14.68
CA LYS A 226 1.19 -15.79 15.01
C LYS A 226 0.02 -16.01 14.04
N HIS A 227 -0.69 -14.94 13.70
CA HIS A 227 -1.82 -14.97 12.76
C HIS A 227 -1.34 -15.28 11.34
N LEU A 228 -0.23 -14.68 10.91
CA LEU A 228 0.40 -14.99 9.62
C LEU A 228 0.83 -16.46 9.56
N SER A 229 1.49 -16.99 10.60
CA SER A 229 1.91 -18.39 10.64
C SER A 229 0.72 -19.35 10.54
N THR A 230 -0.40 -19.01 11.19
CA THR A 230 -1.64 -19.80 11.12
C THR A 230 -2.26 -19.73 9.72
N PHE A 231 -2.30 -18.54 9.13
CA PHE A 231 -2.82 -18.31 7.79
C PHE A 231 -2.00 -19.01 6.70
N ILE A 232 -0.67 -18.90 6.75
CA ILE A 232 0.26 -19.57 5.83
C ILE A 232 0.06 -21.09 5.85
N SER A 233 -0.22 -21.65 7.03
CA SER A 233 -0.40 -23.09 7.22
C SER A 233 -1.80 -23.60 6.84
N ASN A 234 -2.70 -22.74 6.38
CA ASN A 234 -4.09 -23.12 6.12
C ASN A 234 -4.26 -23.85 4.78
N GLU A 235 -4.30 -25.18 4.84
CA GLU A 235 -4.40 -26.06 3.67
C GLU A 235 -5.67 -25.84 2.83
N SER A 236 -6.76 -25.31 3.42
CA SER A 236 -8.01 -25.06 2.68
C SER A 236 -7.90 -23.93 1.66
N LEU A 237 -6.80 -23.17 1.69
CA LEU A 237 -6.57 -22.03 0.80
C LEU A 237 -5.60 -22.35 -0.35
N PHE A 238 -4.99 -23.54 -0.36
CA PHE A 238 -3.88 -23.87 -1.25
C PHE A 238 -4.26 -23.87 -2.74
N ASP A 239 -5.54 -24.07 -3.06
CA ASP A 239 -6.00 -24.11 -4.44
C ASP A 239 -6.35 -22.69 -4.99
N SER A 240 -6.23 -21.65 -4.16
CA SER A 240 -6.55 -20.26 -4.52
C SER A 240 -5.33 -19.50 -5.07
N LYS A 241 -5.48 -18.90 -6.25
CA LYS A 241 -4.49 -17.94 -6.80
C LYS A 241 -4.28 -16.73 -5.88
N GLN A 242 -5.35 -16.24 -5.25
CA GLN A 242 -5.28 -15.15 -4.28
C GLN A 242 -4.39 -15.51 -3.09
N PHE A 243 -4.46 -16.76 -2.62
CA PHE A 243 -3.62 -17.21 -1.52
C PHE A 243 -2.14 -17.23 -1.93
N LEU A 244 -1.83 -17.74 -3.12
CA LEU A 244 -0.46 -17.71 -3.67
C LEU A 244 0.09 -16.29 -3.74
N GLU A 245 -0.70 -15.32 -4.20
CA GLU A 245 -0.29 -13.92 -4.24
C GLU A 245 0.02 -13.36 -2.85
N LEU A 246 -0.82 -13.64 -1.86
CA LEU A 246 -0.55 -13.23 -0.48
C LEU A 246 0.72 -13.88 0.08
N LEU A 247 0.97 -15.17 -0.23
CA LEU A 247 2.22 -15.82 0.15
C LEU A 247 3.44 -15.13 -0.47
N ILE A 248 3.40 -14.79 -1.76
CA ILE A 248 4.49 -14.08 -2.43
C ILE A 248 4.75 -12.73 -1.75
N ILE A 249 3.70 -11.93 -1.48
CA ILE A 249 3.84 -10.64 -0.80
C ILE A 249 4.44 -10.82 0.61
N ILE A 250 3.94 -11.80 1.36
CA ILE A 250 4.43 -12.11 2.71
C ILE A 250 5.91 -12.52 2.66
N GLY A 251 6.30 -13.40 1.73
CA GLY A 251 7.70 -13.82 1.52
C GLY A 251 8.63 -12.69 1.10
N LEU A 252 8.14 -11.72 0.32
CA LEU A 252 8.92 -10.55 -0.08
C LEU A 252 9.15 -9.56 1.07
N LYS A 253 8.15 -9.39 1.94
CA LYS A 253 8.09 -8.22 2.84
C LYS A 253 8.30 -8.52 4.32
N TYR A 254 7.99 -9.72 4.78
CA TYR A 254 8.05 -10.04 6.20
C TYR A 254 9.28 -10.86 6.54
N GLN A 255 9.95 -10.47 7.62
CA GLN A 255 10.98 -11.29 8.24
C GLN A 255 10.28 -12.35 9.10
N MET A 256 10.47 -13.61 8.74
CA MET A 256 9.82 -14.75 9.39
C MET A 256 10.73 -15.36 10.46
N SER A 257 10.15 -15.91 11.53
CA SER A 257 10.86 -16.83 12.41
C SER A 257 11.12 -18.16 11.70
N ASP A 258 12.07 -18.95 12.21
CA ASP A 258 12.40 -20.26 11.65
C ASP A 258 11.17 -21.18 11.53
N GLU A 259 10.28 -21.15 12.54
CA GLU A 259 9.03 -21.91 12.54
C GLU A 259 8.09 -21.46 11.41
N THR A 260 7.90 -20.15 11.24
CA THR A 260 7.05 -19.60 10.19
C THR A 260 7.65 -19.81 8.79
N SER A 261 8.98 -19.74 8.65
CA SER A 261 9.67 -20.08 7.41
C SER A 261 9.51 -21.55 7.03
N ALA A 262 9.57 -22.46 8.00
CA ALA A 262 9.31 -23.88 7.77
C ALA A 262 7.87 -24.13 7.32
N ALA A 263 6.89 -23.47 7.96
CA ALA A 263 5.48 -23.52 7.55
C ALA A 263 5.28 -22.97 6.12
N TYR A 264 5.90 -21.84 5.80
CA TYR A 264 5.88 -21.25 4.46
C TYR A 264 6.40 -22.20 3.39
N LYS A 265 7.60 -22.79 3.61
CA LYS A 265 8.20 -23.78 2.71
C LYS A 265 7.28 -24.99 2.53
N LYS A 266 6.65 -25.47 3.60
CA LYS A 266 5.69 -26.58 3.53
C LYS A 266 4.49 -26.25 2.65
N SER A 267 3.88 -25.07 2.85
CA SER A 267 2.70 -24.64 2.10
C SER A 267 3.00 -24.44 0.61
N ILE A 268 4.07 -23.71 0.27
CA ILE A 268 4.48 -23.53 -1.13
C ILE A 268 4.75 -24.86 -1.82
N ASN A 269 5.45 -25.79 -1.16
CA ASN A 269 5.70 -27.12 -1.72
C ASN A 269 4.42 -27.95 -1.92
N ALA A 270 3.41 -27.77 -1.05
CA ALA A 270 2.13 -28.43 -1.21
C ALA A 270 1.36 -27.87 -2.41
N ILE A 271 1.38 -26.55 -2.61
CA ILE A 271 0.77 -25.89 -3.77
C ILE A 271 1.49 -26.34 -5.06
N ALA A 272 2.82 -26.25 -5.10
CA ALA A 272 3.63 -26.61 -6.26
C ALA A 272 3.44 -28.06 -6.71
N LYS A 273 3.26 -28.99 -5.76
CA LYS A 273 2.97 -30.41 -6.08
C LYS A 273 1.59 -30.63 -6.71
N LYS A 274 0.61 -29.80 -6.36
CA LYS A 274 -0.78 -29.95 -6.82
C LYS A 274 -1.01 -29.26 -8.16
N ASP A 275 -0.38 -28.11 -8.37
CA ASP A 275 -0.60 -27.27 -9.54
C ASP A 275 0.49 -27.50 -10.60
N THR A 276 0.11 -28.11 -11.72
CA THR A 276 1.02 -28.34 -12.86
C THR A 276 1.46 -27.05 -13.55
N LYS A 277 0.79 -25.92 -13.28
CA LYS A 277 1.13 -24.58 -13.78
C LYS A 277 1.65 -23.66 -12.67
N PHE A 278 2.15 -24.23 -11.57
CA PHE A 278 2.60 -23.47 -10.40
C PHE A 278 3.60 -22.37 -10.78
N ALA A 279 4.70 -22.71 -11.47
CA ALA A 279 5.71 -21.73 -11.87
C ALA A 279 5.13 -20.61 -12.76
N GLN A 280 4.30 -20.97 -13.74
CA GLN A 280 3.63 -19.98 -14.61
C GLN A 280 2.75 -19.02 -13.79
N ASN A 281 1.90 -19.55 -12.90
CA ASN A 281 1.03 -18.75 -12.03
C ASN A 281 1.85 -17.88 -11.07
N PHE A 282 2.96 -18.41 -10.54
CA PHE A 282 3.87 -17.67 -9.69
C PHE A 282 4.47 -16.47 -10.43
N PHE A 283 5.07 -16.67 -11.60
CA PHE A 283 5.70 -15.59 -12.36
C PHE A 283 4.69 -14.57 -12.91
N GLU A 284 3.47 -14.99 -13.27
CA GLU A 284 2.39 -14.08 -13.64
C GLU A 284 2.04 -13.14 -12.47
N ILE A 285 1.87 -13.67 -11.27
CA ILE A 285 1.62 -12.87 -10.08
C ILE A 285 2.83 -11.98 -9.76
N TYR A 286 4.04 -12.54 -9.86
CA TYR A 286 5.26 -11.84 -9.49
C TYR A 286 5.56 -10.66 -10.43
N ASP A 287 5.37 -10.82 -11.75
CA ASP A 287 5.47 -9.73 -12.72
C ASP A 287 4.42 -8.63 -12.47
N ASN A 288 3.17 -9.03 -12.15
CA ASN A 288 2.13 -8.07 -11.78
C ASN A 288 2.51 -7.26 -10.53
N LEU A 289 3.22 -7.85 -9.57
CA LEU A 289 3.71 -7.15 -8.39
C LEU A 289 4.87 -6.19 -8.71
N PHE A 290 5.76 -6.53 -9.65
CA PHE A 290 6.82 -5.62 -10.11
C PHE A 290 6.28 -4.41 -10.87
N THR A 291 5.29 -4.64 -11.73
CA THR A 291 4.71 -3.61 -12.61
C THR A 291 3.65 -2.77 -11.89
N GLY A 292 3.08 -3.30 -10.81
CA GLY A 292 2.13 -2.59 -9.95
C GLY A 292 2.78 -1.44 -9.18
N LYS A 293 1.98 -0.40 -8.92
CA LYS A 293 2.41 0.76 -8.10
C LYS A 293 2.34 0.51 -6.59
N GLU A 294 1.67 -0.56 -6.18
CA GLU A 294 1.28 -0.81 -4.79
C GLU A 294 2.41 -1.47 -3.99
N VAL A 295 3.24 -2.30 -4.65
CA VAL A 295 4.34 -3.02 -4.00
C VAL A 295 5.64 -2.66 -4.70
N LYS A 296 6.43 -1.78 -4.10
CA LYS A 296 7.79 -1.54 -4.57
C LYS A 296 8.66 -2.73 -4.16
N ILE A 297 9.01 -3.59 -5.11
CA ILE A 297 9.95 -4.70 -4.89
C ILE A 297 11.37 -4.14 -4.99
N LEU A 298 12.11 -4.23 -3.89
CA LEU A 298 13.53 -3.86 -3.82
C LEU A 298 14.40 -5.13 -3.77
N PRO A 299 15.69 -5.05 -4.09
CA PRO A 299 16.56 -6.21 -4.07
C PRO A 299 16.62 -6.96 -2.73
N GLU A 300 16.52 -6.24 -1.62
CA GLU A 300 16.41 -6.82 -0.28
C GLU A 300 15.15 -7.68 -0.10
N ASN A 301 14.04 -7.33 -0.75
CA ASN A 301 12.81 -8.10 -0.72
C ASN A 301 12.94 -9.39 -1.54
N GLU A 302 13.53 -9.30 -2.72
CA GLU A 302 13.81 -10.47 -3.57
C GLU A 302 14.77 -11.44 -2.89
N HIS A 303 15.82 -10.93 -2.24
CA HIS A 303 16.73 -11.76 -1.47
C HIS A 303 16.02 -12.47 -0.31
N ASN A 304 15.05 -11.82 0.34
CA ASN A 304 14.27 -12.42 1.43
C ASN A 304 13.45 -13.62 0.94
N ILE A 305 12.64 -13.43 -0.10
CA ILE A 305 11.83 -14.53 -0.66
C ILE A 305 12.73 -15.60 -1.31
N GLY A 306 13.85 -15.21 -1.91
CA GLY A 306 14.82 -16.12 -2.50
C GLY A 306 15.33 -17.15 -1.49
N LYS A 307 15.67 -16.76 -0.25
CA LYS A 307 16.07 -17.70 0.82
C LYS A 307 14.99 -18.72 1.17
N LEU A 308 13.72 -18.34 1.03
CA LEU A 308 12.60 -19.23 1.28
C LEU A 308 12.38 -20.22 0.13
N LEU A 309 12.70 -19.82 -1.10
CA LEU A 309 12.35 -20.57 -2.32
C LEU A 309 13.49 -21.42 -2.91
N ILE A 310 14.74 -21.26 -2.48
CA ILE A 310 15.88 -22.06 -3.00
C ILE A 310 15.78 -23.58 -2.77
N ASP A 311 14.94 -24.04 -1.83
CA ASP A 311 14.80 -25.45 -1.45
C ASP A 311 13.40 -26.02 -1.73
N ILE A 312 12.63 -25.40 -2.63
CA ILE A 312 11.28 -25.89 -2.96
C ILE A 312 11.33 -27.00 -4.02
N LYS A 313 10.17 -27.57 -4.34
CA LYS A 313 9.98 -28.67 -5.28
C LYS A 313 9.54 -28.18 -6.65
N ASP A 314 10.19 -27.12 -7.13
CA ASP A 314 9.99 -26.56 -8.47
C ASP A 314 11.35 -26.07 -9.00
N GLU A 315 11.89 -26.77 -10.00
CA GLU A 315 13.23 -26.49 -10.53
C GLU A 315 13.33 -25.12 -11.18
N GLN A 316 12.26 -24.65 -11.83
CA GLN A 316 12.23 -23.39 -12.55
C GLN A 316 12.32 -22.20 -11.59
N ILE A 317 11.54 -22.25 -10.50
CA ILE A 317 11.59 -21.25 -9.43
C ILE A 317 12.95 -21.28 -8.72
N ILE A 318 13.51 -22.48 -8.45
CA ILE A 318 14.83 -22.61 -7.83
C ILE A 318 15.92 -21.98 -8.72
N GLU A 319 15.93 -22.27 -10.02
CA GLU A 319 16.93 -21.74 -10.95
C GLU A 319 16.85 -20.21 -11.03
N TYR A 320 15.63 -19.66 -11.08
CA TYR A 320 15.41 -18.21 -11.04
C TYR A 320 15.98 -17.59 -9.77
N PHE A 321 15.59 -18.07 -8.59
CA PHE A 321 16.04 -17.48 -7.32
C PHE A 321 17.50 -17.75 -7.00
N LYS A 322 18.13 -18.78 -7.57
CA LYS A 322 19.60 -18.92 -7.52
C LYS A 322 20.28 -17.79 -8.30
N THR A 323 19.78 -17.50 -9.50
CA THR A 323 20.31 -16.45 -10.37
C THR A 323 20.13 -15.06 -9.73
N THR A 324 18.94 -14.75 -9.23
CA THR A 324 18.71 -13.46 -8.57
C THR A 324 19.47 -13.35 -7.25
N ASN A 325 19.60 -14.42 -6.45
CA ASN A 325 20.45 -14.38 -5.26
C ASN A 325 21.93 -14.14 -5.56
N GLU A 326 22.46 -14.69 -6.66
CA GLU A 326 23.82 -14.36 -7.11
C GLU A 326 23.95 -12.88 -7.49
N LEU A 327 22.97 -12.36 -8.23
CA LEU A 327 22.86 -10.93 -8.54
C LEU A 327 22.82 -10.08 -7.26
N HIS A 328 22.04 -10.49 -6.26
CA HIS A 328 21.88 -9.75 -5.01
C HIS A 328 23.12 -9.78 -4.12
N SER A 329 23.78 -10.93 -4.04
CA SER A 329 24.95 -11.13 -3.17
C SER A 329 26.23 -10.50 -3.72
N LYS A 330 26.47 -10.63 -5.03
CA LYS A 330 27.67 -10.07 -5.67
C LYS A 330 27.49 -8.61 -6.12
N GLY A 331 26.24 -8.18 -6.31
CA GLY A 331 25.87 -6.88 -6.82
C GLY A 331 25.81 -6.83 -8.36
N PHE A 332 24.92 -6.00 -8.90
CA PHE A 332 24.67 -5.90 -10.35
C PHE A 332 25.85 -5.38 -11.19
N VAL A 333 26.88 -4.83 -10.55
CA VAL A 333 28.09 -4.37 -11.23
C VAL A 333 29.17 -5.46 -11.37
N ASN A 334 28.98 -6.60 -10.71
CA ASN A 334 29.96 -7.68 -10.71
C ASN A 334 29.90 -8.50 -12.02
N VAL A 335 31.06 -8.79 -12.60
CA VAL A 335 31.17 -9.54 -13.87
C VAL A 335 30.52 -10.92 -13.79
N ASP A 336 30.68 -11.63 -12.67
CA ASP A 336 30.08 -12.96 -12.49
C ASP A 336 28.55 -12.87 -12.43
N ALA A 337 28.01 -11.83 -11.78
CA ALA A 337 26.57 -11.62 -11.71
C ALA A 337 25.98 -11.32 -13.10
N ILE A 338 26.65 -10.48 -13.90
CA ILE A 338 26.28 -10.20 -15.28
C ILE A 338 26.28 -11.48 -16.11
N GLU A 339 27.32 -12.31 -15.96
CA GLU A 339 27.43 -13.58 -16.68
C GLU A 339 26.38 -14.60 -16.24
N SER A 340 26.03 -14.65 -14.94
CA SER A 340 24.94 -15.48 -14.45
C SER A 340 23.60 -15.07 -15.05
N VAL A 341 23.31 -13.76 -15.12
CA VAL A 341 22.10 -13.22 -15.75
C VAL A 341 22.07 -13.57 -17.24
N ARG A 342 23.19 -13.40 -17.96
CA ARG A 342 23.31 -13.78 -19.37
C ARG A 342 22.99 -15.26 -19.59
N LYS A 343 23.65 -16.15 -18.84
CA LYS A 343 23.45 -17.60 -18.96
C LYS A 343 22.01 -18.01 -18.69
N TYR A 344 21.38 -17.42 -17.67
CA TYR A 344 19.97 -17.67 -17.39
C TYR A 344 19.08 -17.19 -18.54
N TYR A 345 19.27 -15.95 -18.99
CA TYR A 345 18.48 -15.36 -20.07
C TYR A 345 18.56 -16.17 -21.37
N GLU A 346 19.76 -16.61 -21.75
CA GLU A 346 20.00 -17.40 -22.97
C GLU A 346 19.36 -18.81 -22.92
N LYS A 347 19.20 -19.40 -21.74
CA LYS A 347 18.50 -20.69 -21.57
C LYS A 347 17.00 -20.59 -21.77
N HIS A 348 16.43 -19.40 -21.59
CA HIS A 348 14.99 -19.16 -21.68
C HIS A 348 14.69 -18.18 -22.84
N PRO A 349 15.00 -18.50 -24.11
CA PRO A 349 14.86 -17.54 -25.20
C PRO A 349 13.38 -17.14 -25.43
N GLY A 350 13.10 -15.83 -25.48
CA GLY A 350 11.79 -15.27 -25.84
C GLY A 350 11.12 -14.43 -24.74
N MET A 351 9.83 -14.11 -24.93
CA MET A 351 8.96 -13.39 -23.98
C MET A 351 8.46 -14.31 -22.85
N SER A 352 9.37 -15.02 -22.17
CA SER A 352 8.97 -15.80 -20.99
C SER A 352 8.72 -14.87 -19.79
N LEU A 353 7.77 -15.23 -18.94
CA LEU A 353 7.45 -14.45 -17.72
C LEU A 353 8.64 -14.41 -16.76
N GLU A 354 9.49 -15.43 -16.75
CA GLU A 354 10.71 -15.44 -15.92
C GLU A 354 11.70 -14.36 -16.36
N ASN A 355 11.86 -14.18 -17.67
CA ASN A 355 12.74 -13.17 -18.23
C ASN A 355 12.18 -11.74 -18.05
N GLU A 356 10.85 -11.57 -18.07
CA GLU A 356 10.22 -10.31 -17.65
C GLU A 356 10.57 -10.00 -16.18
N CYS A 357 10.42 -10.98 -15.28
CA CYS A 357 10.76 -10.81 -13.87
C CYS A 357 12.26 -10.54 -13.65
N LEU A 358 13.15 -11.22 -14.39
CA LEU A 358 14.60 -11.01 -14.30
C LEU A 358 15.00 -9.60 -14.76
N ARG A 359 14.36 -9.10 -15.84
CA ARG A 359 14.54 -7.71 -16.29
C ARG A 359 14.08 -6.72 -15.25
N SER A 360 12.91 -6.95 -14.64
CA SER A 360 12.39 -6.11 -13.56
C SER A 360 13.33 -6.07 -12.35
N SER A 361 13.91 -7.21 -11.97
CA SER A 361 14.90 -7.31 -10.90
C SER A 361 16.16 -6.47 -11.19
N VAL A 362 16.75 -6.60 -12.39
CA VAL A 362 17.91 -5.77 -12.80
C VAL A 362 17.53 -4.29 -12.90
N HIS A 363 16.36 -3.98 -13.44
CA HIS A 363 15.86 -2.59 -13.52
C HIS A 363 15.73 -1.95 -12.14
N SER A 364 15.32 -2.72 -11.12
CA SER A 364 15.23 -2.21 -9.74
C SER A 364 16.56 -1.69 -9.20
N TYR A 365 17.68 -2.32 -9.56
CA TYR A 365 19.03 -1.85 -9.22
C TYR A 365 19.39 -0.57 -9.95
N ILE A 366 19.10 -0.52 -11.26
CA ILE A 366 19.37 0.66 -12.09
C ILE A 366 18.59 1.87 -11.56
N SER A 367 17.29 1.70 -11.31
CA SER A 367 16.42 2.74 -10.75
C SER A 367 16.89 3.16 -9.35
N LYS A 368 17.24 2.22 -8.45
CA LYS A 368 17.77 2.54 -7.12
C LYS A 368 19.08 3.32 -7.19
N PHE A 369 19.99 2.95 -8.08
CA PHE A 369 21.25 3.65 -8.29
C PHE A 369 21.02 5.06 -8.82
N LEU A 370 20.28 5.20 -9.93
CA LEU A 370 20.04 6.49 -10.56
C LEU A 370 19.28 7.46 -9.65
N ASN A 371 18.31 6.98 -8.86
CA ASN A 371 17.55 7.83 -7.95
C ASN A 371 18.34 8.30 -6.72
N ASN A 372 19.40 7.60 -6.34
CA ASN A 372 20.19 7.93 -5.16
C ASN A 372 21.52 8.65 -5.47
N ILE A 373 22.00 8.59 -6.70
CA ILE A 373 23.23 9.29 -7.10
C ILE A 373 22.97 10.79 -7.30
N GLY A 374 23.79 11.61 -6.64
CA GLY A 374 23.75 13.06 -6.76
C GLY A 374 24.45 13.57 -8.03
N PRO A 375 24.02 14.71 -8.61
CA PRO A 375 24.64 15.31 -9.80
C PRO A 375 26.16 15.47 -9.74
N GLU A 376 26.70 15.78 -8.57
CA GLU A 376 28.14 15.90 -8.30
C GLU A 376 28.94 14.61 -8.58
N HIS A 377 28.26 13.46 -8.59
CA HIS A 377 28.82 12.15 -8.87
C HIS A 377 28.57 11.68 -10.32
N TYR A 378 28.32 12.59 -11.27
CA TYR A 378 28.01 12.22 -12.66
C TYR A 378 29.04 11.30 -13.35
N ASN A 379 30.31 11.35 -12.94
CA ASN A 379 31.35 10.44 -13.46
C ASN A 379 31.07 8.97 -13.07
N ASP A 380 30.56 8.72 -11.87
CA ASP A 380 30.22 7.37 -11.42
C ASP A 380 29.05 6.80 -12.23
N TYR A 381 28.09 7.65 -12.62
CA TYR A 381 27.04 7.26 -13.56
C TYR A 381 27.60 6.89 -14.94
N ILE A 382 28.52 7.69 -15.49
CA ILE A 382 29.13 7.41 -16.80
C ILE A 382 29.86 6.06 -16.79
N GLU A 383 30.57 5.74 -15.71
CA GLU A 383 31.25 4.45 -15.55
C GLU A 383 30.26 3.28 -15.43
N ILE A 384 29.26 3.40 -14.55
CA ILE A 384 28.23 2.37 -14.35
C ILE A 384 27.37 2.18 -15.59
N ASN A 385 27.20 3.20 -16.43
CA ASN A 385 26.42 3.06 -17.66
C ASN A 385 27.03 2.04 -18.63
N LYS A 386 28.35 1.79 -18.60
CA LYS A 386 28.95 0.70 -19.40
C LYS A 386 28.35 -0.67 -19.02
N ILE A 387 28.04 -0.86 -17.74
CA ILE A 387 27.40 -2.06 -17.20
C ILE A 387 25.92 -2.08 -17.57
N ILE A 388 25.23 -0.94 -17.50
CA ILE A 388 23.83 -0.81 -17.94
C ILE A 388 23.71 -1.18 -19.43
N THR A 389 24.64 -0.70 -20.28
CA THR A 389 24.72 -1.07 -21.70
C THR A 389 24.93 -2.57 -21.90
N ALA A 390 25.71 -3.23 -21.05
CA ALA A 390 25.87 -4.68 -21.11
C ALA A 390 24.54 -5.40 -20.85
N TYR A 391 23.74 -4.96 -19.86
CA TYR A 391 22.41 -5.50 -19.60
C TYR A 391 21.40 -5.22 -20.73
N ILE A 392 21.43 -4.01 -21.31
CA ILE A 392 20.65 -3.67 -22.51
C ILE A 392 20.98 -4.65 -23.65
N GLY A 393 22.26 -4.97 -23.85
CA GLY A 393 22.70 -5.92 -24.86
C GLY A 393 22.31 -7.38 -24.55
N ILE A 394 22.36 -7.79 -23.28
CA ILE A 394 21.91 -9.13 -22.85
C ILE A 394 20.42 -9.30 -23.12
N PHE A 395 19.61 -8.34 -22.67
CA PHE A 395 18.17 -8.46 -22.74
C PHE A 395 17.60 -8.15 -24.13
N ASN A 396 18.18 -7.20 -24.85
CA ASN A 396 17.72 -6.75 -26.17
C ASN A 396 16.18 -6.55 -26.24
N ASN A 397 15.62 -5.93 -25.21
CA ASN A 397 14.17 -5.80 -25.00
C ASN A 397 13.76 -4.32 -25.05
N GLU A 398 12.78 -3.99 -25.88
CA GLU A 398 12.36 -2.60 -26.10
C GLU A 398 11.79 -1.94 -24.84
N ARG A 399 10.94 -2.65 -24.09
CA ARG A 399 10.34 -2.12 -22.85
C ARG A 399 11.40 -1.78 -21.81
N PHE A 400 12.31 -2.71 -21.54
CA PHE A 400 13.42 -2.48 -20.61
C PHE A 400 14.29 -1.29 -21.04
N ASN A 401 14.59 -1.19 -22.34
CA ASN A 401 15.36 -0.07 -22.88
C ASN A 401 14.65 1.28 -22.68
N GLN A 402 13.33 1.34 -22.83
CA GLN A 402 12.56 2.56 -22.57
C GLN A 402 12.52 2.92 -21.08
N GLU A 403 12.39 1.93 -20.19
CA GLU A 403 12.43 2.14 -18.73
C GLU A 403 13.79 2.71 -18.29
N VAL A 404 14.90 2.10 -18.74
CA VAL A 404 16.26 2.58 -18.48
C VAL A 404 16.50 3.98 -19.07
N LYS A 405 15.98 4.24 -20.28
CA LYS A 405 16.04 5.56 -20.90
C LYS A 405 15.37 6.62 -20.04
N ASN A 406 14.16 6.36 -19.55
CA ASN A 406 13.40 7.34 -18.75
C ASN A 406 14.16 7.72 -17.47
N GLU A 407 14.64 6.73 -16.71
CA GLU A 407 15.43 6.96 -15.49
C GLU A 407 16.75 7.70 -15.78
N SER A 408 17.42 7.33 -16.88
CA SER A 408 18.65 8.00 -17.34
C SER A 408 18.40 9.46 -17.72
N MET A 409 17.29 9.74 -18.40
CA MET A 409 16.88 11.10 -18.78
C MET A 409 16.51 11.95 -17.57
N ASP A 410 15.84 11.38 -16.58
CA ASP A 410 15.51 12.06 -15.32
C ASP A 410 16.77 12.44 -14.55
N TYR A 411 17.77 11.54 -14.50
CA TYR A 411 19.08 11.86 -13.91
C TYR A 411 19.82 12.97 -14.66
N VAL A 412 19.88 12.91 -16.00
CA VAL A 412 20.48 13.97 -16.83
C VAL A 412 19.76 15.31 -16.58
N ALA A 413 18.44 15.31 -16.48
CA ALA A 413 17.67 16.52 -16.17
C ALA A 413 18.03 17.09 -14.79
N ARG A 414 18.29 16.26 -13.78
CA ARG A 414 18.82 16.70 -12.48
C ARG A 414 20.21 17.32 -12.62
N CYS A 415 21.10 16.70 -13.40
CA CYS A 415 22.44 17.22 -13.64
C CYS A 415 22.41 18.61 -14.31
N LEU A 416 21.58 18.79 -15.35
CA LEU A 416 21.47 20.05 -16.07
C LEU A 416 20.84 21.19 -15.25
N LYS A 417 20.13 20.87 -14.16
CA LYS A 417 19.63 21.87 -13.19
C LYS A 417 20.76 22.38 -12.28
N VAL A 418 21.73 21.53 -11.95
CA VAL A 418 22.86 21.88 -11.07
C VAL A 418 23.99 22.51 -11.87
N PHE A 419 24.44 21.86 -12.94
CA PHE A 419 25.50 22.36 -13.81
C PHE A 419 24.88 23.29 -14.86
N THR A 420 24.75 24.58 -14.52
CA THR A 420 24.12 25.57 -15.39
C THR A 420 25.11 26.31 -16.30
N ASP A 421 26.40 26.34 -15.93
CA ASP A 421 27.44 26.94 -16.76
C ASP A 421 27.72 26.06 -17.98
N LYS A 422 27.19 26.50 -19.13
CA LYS A 422 27.37 25.81 -20.40
C LYS A 422 28.83 25.73 -20.86
N ARG A 423 29.73 26.55 -20.35
CA ARG A 423 31.16 26.48 -20.67
C ARG A 423 31.96 25.71 -19.61
N GLY A 424 31.33 25.41 -18.48
CA GLY A 424 31.90 24.62 -17.41
C GLY A 424 32.24 23.21 -17.87
N LYS A 425 33.28 22.64 -17.27
CA LYS A 425 33.78 21.30 -17.59
C LYS A 425 32.68 20.25 -17.44
N ASP A 426 31.97 20.24 -16.30
CA ASP A 426 30.97 19.21 -15.99
C ASP A 426 29.82 19.21 -17.01
N TYR A 427 29.33 20.39 -17.39
CA TYR A 427 28.29 20.51 -18.42
C TYR A 427 28.74 19.96 -19.77
N GLN A 428 29.98 20.27 -20.18
CA GLN A 428 30.53 19.78 -21.44
C GLN A 428 30.76 18.26 -21.42
N ASP A 429 31.20 17.72 -20.29
CA ASP A 429 31.38 16.28 -20.11
C ASP A 429 30.04 15.54 -20.20
N ILE A 430 29.01 16.00 -19.48
CA ILE A 430 27.65 15.46 -19.56
C ILE A 430 27.10 15.59 -20.99
N LYS A 431 27.29 16.74 -21.64
CA LYS A 431 26.83 16.96 -23.01
C LYS A 431 27.48 15.99 -23.99
N LYS A 432 28.81 15.83 -23.91
CA LYS A 432 29.57 14.90 -24.76
C LYS A 432 29.08 13.48 -24.55
N TYR A 433 28.94 13.06 -23.30
CA TYR A 433 28.43 11.75 -22.93
C TYR A 433 27.04 11.48 -23.52
N VAL A 434 26.06 12.38 -23.30
CA VAL A 434 24.71 12.23 -23.86
C VAL A 434 24.73 12.23 -25.39
N SER A 435 25.57 13.07 -26.00
CA SER A 435 25.66 13.18 -27.46
C SER A 435 26.22 11.93 -28.14
N THR A 436 27.04 11.16 -27.43
CA THR A 436 27.57 9.88 -27.94
C THR A 436 26.71 8.73 -27.46
N THR A 437 26.69 8.48 -26.15
CA THR A 437 26.13 7.26 -25.57
C THR A 437 24.61 7.17 -25.71
N PHE A 438 23.85 8.26 -25.57
CA PHE A 438 22.38 8.19 -25.71
C PHE A 438 21.94 8.07 -27.18
N VAL A 439 22.79 8.52 -28.11
CA VAL A 439 22.55 8.30 -29.55
C VAL A 439 22.86 6.86 -29.91
N ASP A 440 23.99 6.33 -29.46
CA ASP A 440 24.41 4.94 -29.70
C ASP A 440 23.39 3.93 -29.12
N LEU A 441 22.84 4.21 -27.94
CA LEU A 441 21.79 3.39 -27.31
C LEU A 441 20.40 3.58 -27.95
N GLY A 442 20.25 4.49 -28.92
CA GLY A 442 18.94 4.82 -29.51
C GLY A 442 17.97 5.53 -28.55
N PHE A 443 18.47 6.04 -27.42
CA PHE A 443 17.65 6.77 -26.46
C PHE A 443 17.20 8.12 -27.04
N LEU A 444 18.09 8.83 -27.73
CA LEU A 444 17.81 10.10 -28.39
C LEU A 444 18.34 10.12 -29.81
N ARG A 445 17.65 10.83 -30.69
CA ARG A 445 18.18 11.20 -32.01
C ARG A 445 19.12 12.40 -31.87
N GLU A 446 20.08 12.56 -32.79
CA GLU A 446 21.01 13.69 -32.81
C GLU A 446 20.30 15.06 -32.73
N LYS A 447 19.13 15.18 -33.39
CA LYS A 447 18.31 16.39 -33.34
C LYS A 447 17.76 16.67 -31.93
N GLU A 448 17.32 15.63 -31.22
CA GLU A 448 16.77 15.74 -29.86
C GLU A 448 17.86 16.10 -28.86
N VAL A 449 19.06 15.54 -29.01
CA VAL A 449 20.25 15.95 -28.25
C VAL A 449 20.54 17.43 -28.50
N THR A 450 20.51 17.87 -29.76
CA THR A 450 20.76 19.27 -30.08
C THR A 450 19.74 20.19 -29.40
N GLU A 451 18.44 19.84 -29.43
CA GLU A 451 17.40 20.59 -28.72
C GLU A 451 17.58 20.60 -27.19
N LEU A 452 17.98 19.47 -26.60
CA LEU A 452 18.20 19.34 -25.15
C LEU A 452 19.27 20.34 -24.65
N PHE A 453 20.35 20.53 -25.40
CA PHE A 453 21.45 21.44 -25.02
C PHE A 453 21.33 22.85 -25.63
N LYS A 454 20.31 23.12 -26.45
CA LYS A 454 20.07 24.46 -27.01
C LYS A 454 19.79 25.48 -25.91
N SER A 455 20.17 26.73 -26.19
CA SER A 455 19.86 27.86 -25.32
C SER A 455 18.42 28.30 -25.60
N ARG A 456 17.53 28.22 -24.60
CA ARG A 456 16.24 28.92 -24.70
C ARG A 456 16.53 30.41 -24.86
N ARG A 457 16.25 30.98 -26.03
CA ARG A 457 16.29 32.44 -26.22
C ARG A 457 15.33 33.05 -25.19
N LYS A 458 15.76 34.09 -24.47
CA LYS A 458 14.84 34.91 -23.67
C LYS A 458 13.69 35.30 -24.59
N LYS A 459 12.44 34.99 -24.21
CA LYS A 459 11.28 35.63 -24.85
C LYS A 459 11.47 37.12 -24.63
N THR A 460 11.72 37.86 -25.70
CA THR A 460 11.58 39.31 -25.68
C THR A 460 10.12 39.56 -25.33
N THR A 461 9.85 40.03 -24.12
CA THR A 461 8.56 40.60 -23.76
C THR A 461 8.27 41.70 -24.79
N ALA A 462 7.29 41.45 -25.65
CA ALA A 462 6.66 42.47 -26.48
C ALA A 462 5.46 43.01 -25.71
#